data_AF-A0A927V329-F1
#
_entry.id   AF-A0A927V329-F1
#
_cell.length_a   1.000
_cell.length_b   1.000
_cell.length_c   1.000
_cell.angle_alpha   90.00
_cell.angle_beta   90.00
_cell.angle_gamma   90.00
#
_symmetry.space_group_name_H-M   'P 1'
#
loop_
_entity.id
_entity.type
_entity.pdbx_description
1 polymer ?
#
loop_
_entity_poly.entity_id
_entity_poly.type
_entity_poly.pdbx_seq_one_letter_code
_entity_poly.pdbx_strand_id
1 'polypeptide(L)'
;MAKSNICPYCGASLLKNATHCEHCLHEIESVAKQRHEDTIKGLRKDRRAMKKTLPKKIVALFSHKIAIVITALVVIVLVGVLVAFISAKLHNTSEDNTEEKWLKTLEEYYANEQYKELTEYVDENYIYGYKFDKYTQVADAYYYYMKIAEMWDYYCNEMGPEADKDSRIGIMYWVLYYGIRGMHAAEDGYTDKGLLGNETLLKEIYADIKIFMLDKFPVTEEKISEMLALESLEEEDLYPYSDAVVTELGCR
;
A
#
# COMPACT_ATOMS: atom_id res chain seq x y z
N MET A 1 -21.37 -82.03 9.26
CA MET A 1 -19.93 -82.14 8.91
C MET A 1 -19.14 -81.51 10.05
N ALA A 2 -18.39 -82.31 10.81
CA ALA A 2 -17.65 -81.85 11.99
C ALA A 2 -16.47 -80.95 11.54
N LYS A 3 -16.48 -79.67 11.95
CA LYS A 3 -15.37 -78.75 11.70
C LYS A 3 -14.15 -79.25 12.48
N SER A 4 -13.06 -79.55 11.78
CA SER A 4 -11.79 -79.89 12.42
C SER A 4 -11.32 -78.71 13.26
N ASN A 5 -11.16 -78.90 14.57
CA ASN A 5 -10.60 -77.91 15.50
C ASN A 5 -9.08 -77.82 15.31
N ILE A 6 -8.62 -77.42 14.13
CA ILE A 6 -7.20 -77.35 13.78
C ILE A 6 -6.91 -75.94 13.26
N CYS A 7 -5.87 -75.30 13.80
CA CYS A 7 -5.44 -73.98 13.37
C CYS A 7 -4.94 -74.05 11.92
N PRO A 8 -5.46 -73.23 10.99
CA PRO A 8 -5.05 -73.26 9.59
C PRO A 8 -3.62 -72.74 9.36
N TYR A 9 -3.04 -72.03 10.33
CA TYR A 9 -1.70 -71.44 10.22
C TYR A 9 -0.59 -72.30 10.82
N CYS A 10 -0.87 -73.07 11.88
CA CYS A 10 0.16 -73.87 12.57
C CYS A 10 -0.22 -75.34 12.77
N GLY A 11 -1.41 -75.78 12.37
CA GLY A 11 -1.84 -77.17 12.48
C GLY A 11 -2.14 -77.65 13.90
N ALA A 12 -2.08 -76.78 14.92
CA ALA A 12 -2.37 -77.16 16.31
C ALA A 12 -3.86 -77.31 16.58
N SER A 13 -4.22 -78.18 17.52
CA SER A 13 -5.61 -78.37 17.95
C SER A 13 -6.13 -77.15 18.70
N LEU A 14 -7.26 -76.59 18.25
CA LEU A 14 -7.90 -75.44 18.88
C LEU A 14 -8.79 -75.89 20.05
N LEU A 15 -8.65 -75.23 21.19
CA LEU A 15 -9.59 -75.37 22.31
C LEU A 15 -10.98 -74.85 21.92
N LYS A 16 -12.00 -75.44 22.53
CA LYS A 16 -13.40 -75.08 22.27
C LYS A 16 -13.64 -73.63 22.70
N ASN A 17 -14.06 -72.78 21.75
CA ASN A 17 -14.30 -71.33 21.93
C ASN A 17 -13.04 -70.44 22.05
N ALA A 18 -11.87 -70.92 21.65
CA ALA A 18 -10.69 -70.06 21.56
C ALA A 18 -10.91 -68.90 20.57
N THR A 19 -10.46 -67.68 20.92
CA THR A 19 -10.48 -66.50 20.03
C THR A 19 -9.17 -66.34 19.26
N HIS A 20 -8.08 -66.90 19.80
CA HIS A 20 -6.75 -66.92 19.21
C HIS A 20 -6.16 -68.33 19.37
N CYS A 21 -5.26 -68.73 18.46
CA CYS A 21 -4.51 -69.97 18.65
C CYS A 21 -3.46 -69.78 19.75
N GLU A 22 -3.46 -70.62 20.78
CA GLU A 22 -2.49 -70.51 21.89
C GLU A 22 -1.04 -70.79 21.47
N HIS A 23 -0.83 -71.44 20.32
CA HIS A 23 0.51 -71.80 19.83
C HIS A 23 1.14 -70.75 18.91
N CYS A 24 0.37 -70.14 18.01
CA CYS A 24 0.88 -69.13 17.07
C CYS A 24 0.29 -67.74 17.26
N LEU A 25 -0.58 -67.57 18.26
CA LEU A 25 -1.27 -66.34 18.64
C LEU A 25 -2.13 -65.69 17.53
N HIS A 26 -2.25 -66.33 16.36
CA HIS A 26 -3.13 -65.84 15.30
C HIS A 26 -4.60 -65.92 15.71
N GLU A 27 -5.31 -64.83 15.45
CA GLU A 27 -6.74 -64.72 15.66
C GLU A 27 -7.48 -65.71 14.76
N ILE A 28 -8.48 -66.38 15.31
CA ILE A 28 -9.29 -67.33 14.56
C ILE A 28 -10.30 -66.53 13.74
N GLU A 29 -9.98 -66.34 12.45
CA GLU A 29 -10.72 -65.50 11.50
C GLU A 29 -12.24 -65.77 11.50
N SER A 30 -12.67 -67.02 11.74
CA SER A 30 -14.08 -67.39 11.80
C SER A 30 -14.84 -66.77 13.00
N VAL A 31 -14.16 -66.52 14.12
CA VAL A 31 -14.74 -65.90 15.32
C VAL A 31 -14.75 -64.37 15.18
N ALA A 32 -13.69 -63.79 14.60
CA ALA A 32 -13.63 -62.36 14.26
C ALA A 32 -14.73 -61.98 13.26
N LYS A 33 -14.93 -62.80 12.21
CA LYS A 33 -15.97 -62.60 11.21
C LYS A 33 -17.38 -62.69 11.82
N GLN A 34 -17.61 -63.62 12.74
CA GLN A 34 -18.89 -63.73 13.44
C GLN A 34 -19.18 -62.50 14.32
N ARG A 35 -18.18 -62.00 15.06
CA ARG A 35 -18.31 -60.75 15.85
C ARG A 35 -18.60 -59.53 14.97
N HIS A 36 -17.95 -59.43 13.81
CA HIS A 36 -18.23 -58.37 12.84
C HIS A 36 -19.67 -58.47 12.27
N GLU A 37 -20.11 -59.67 11.90
CA GLU A 37 -21.48 -59.88 11.39
C GLU A 37 -22.55 -59.56 12.45
N ASP A 38 -22.32 -59.90 13.71
CA ASP A 38 -23.26 -59.61 14.81
C ASP A 38 -23.31 -58.11 15.14
N THR A 39 -22.17 -57.42 15.08
CA THR A 39 -22.11 -55.95 15.22
C THR A 39 -22.88 -55.26 14.09
N ILE A 40 -22.70 -55.72 12.84
CA ILE A 40 -23.43 -55.19 11.68
C ILE A 40 -24.94 -55.48 11.79
N LYS A 41 -25.34 -56.65 12.30
CA LYS A 41 -26.75 -56.97 12.54
C LYS A 41 -27.36 -56.06 13.62
N GLY A 42 -26.63 -55.76 14.69
CA GLY A 42 -27.02 -54.79 15.72
C GLY A 42 -27.29 -53.40 15.12
N LEU A 43 -26.31 -52.85 14.40
CA LEU A 43 -26.45 -51.54 13.75
C LEU A 43 -27.59 -51.50 12.72
N ARG A 44 -27.83 -52.60 11.99
CA ARG A 44 -28.97 -52.71 11.06
C ARG A 44 -30.31 -52.76 11.81
N LYS A 45 -30.36 -53.38 12.99
CA LYS A 45 -31.57 -53.43 13.84
C LYS A 45 -31.87 -52.05 14.41
N ASP A 46 -30.85 -51.32 14.88
CA ASP A 46 -30.99 -49.96 15.41
C ASP A 46 -31.39 -48.97 14.31
N ARG A 47 -30.80 -49.06 13.12
CA ARG A 47 -31.22 -48.25 11.95
C ARG A 47 -32.68 -48.54 11.54
N ARG A 48 -33.15 -49.78 11.66
CA ARG A 48 -34.56 -50.15 11.39
C ARG A 48 -35.50 -49.68 12.49
N ALA A 49 -35.06 -49.68 13.75
CA ALA A 49 -35.81 -49.16 14.88
C ALA A 49 -35.98 -47.63 14.76
N MET A 50 -34.89 -46.90 14.46
CA MET A 50 -34.93 -45.45 14.23
C MET A 50 -35.79 -45.06 13.01
N LYS A 51 -35.75 -45.84 11.92
CA LYS A 51 -36.63 -45.63 10.75
C LYS A 51 -38.11 -45.87 11.05
N LYS A 52 -38.46 -46.61 12.11
CA LYS A 52 -39.84 -46.88 12.50
C LYS A 52 -40.39 -45.83 13.48
N THR A 53 -39.54 -45.21 14.29
CA THR A 53 -39.95 -44.22 15.30
C THR A 53 -39.96 -42.78 14.78
N LEU A 54 -39.24 -42.49 13.70
CA LEU A 54 -39.27 -41.16 13.09
C LEU A 54 -40.41 -41.06 12.05
N PRO A 55 -41.41 -40.18 12.25
CA PRO A 55 -42.44 -39.95 11.25
C PRO A 55 -41.79 -39.38 9.98
N LYS A 56 -41.88 -40.15 8.87
CA LYS A 56 -41.30 -39.81 7.55
C LYS A 56 -41.62 -38.39 7.06
N LYS A 57 -42.77 -37.84 7.47
CA LYS A 57 -43.18 -36.46 7.15
C LYS A 57 -42.28 -35.40 7.80
N ILE A 58 -41.78 -35.63 9.02
CA ILE A 58 -40.94 -34.66 9.74
C ILE A 58 -39.53 -34.61 9.14
N VAL A 59 -38.95 -35.77 8.81
CA VAL A 59 -37.61 -35.84 8.21
C VAL A 59 -37.56 -35.19 6.81
N ALA A 60 -38.61 -35.37 6.00
CA ALA A 60 -38.71 -34.76 4.67
C ALA A 60 -38.97 -33.23 4.72
N LEU A 61 -39.75 -32.76 5.70
CA LEU A 61 -40.00 -31.32 5.88
C LEU A 61 -38.76 -30.58 6.38
N PHE A 62 -37.99 -31.19 7.30
CA PHE A 62 -36.74 -30.61 7.78
C PHE A 62 -35.66 -30.57 6.70
N SER A 63 -35.51 -31.62 5.89
CA SER A 63 -34.53 -31.62 4.80
C SER A 63 -34.82 -30.54 3.75
N HIS A 64 -36.10 -30.31 3.44
CA HIS A 64 -36.47 -29.33 2.43
C HIS A 64 -36.29 -27.89 2.92
N LYS A 65 -36.64 -27.60 4.18
CA LYS A 65 -36.45 -26.27 4.78
C LYS A 65 -34.97 -25.96 5.00
N ILE A 66 -34.17 -26.93 5.45
CA ILE A 66 -32.72 -26.76 5.60
C ILE A 66 -32.06 -26.52 4.23
N ALA A 67 -32.46 -27.27 3.20
CA ALA A 67 -31.94 -27.05 1.84
C ALA A 67 -32.26 -25.64 1.31
N ILE A 68 -33.46 -25.11 1.57
CA ILE A 68 -33.84 -23.74 1.17
C ILE A 68 -32.97 -22.70 1.90
N VAL A 69 -32.75 -22.86 3.20
CA VAL A 69 -31.92 -21.92 3.99
C VAL A 69 -30.46 -21.93 3.52
N ILE A 70 -29.89 -23.11 3.27
CA ILE A 70 -28.53 -23.24 2.73
C ILE A 70 -28.44 -22.63 1.34
N THR A 71 -29.41 -22.91 0.47
CA THR A 71 -29.45 -22.34 -0.89
C THR A 71 -29.57 -20.81 -0.85
N ALA A 72 -30.40 -20.27 0.04
CA ALA A 72 -30.53 -18.83 0.22
C ALA A 72 -29.22 -18.19 0.72
N LEU A 73 -28.53 -18.81 1.67
CA LEU A 73 -27.21 -18.35 2.13
C LEU A 73 -26.17 -18.36 1.02
N VAL A 74 -26.12 -19.42 0.21
CA VAL A 74 -25.20 -19.50 -0.94
C VAL A 74 -25.48 -18.40 -1.96
N VAL A 75 -26.76 -18.14 -2.27
CA VAL A 75 -27.14 -17.05 -3.18
C VAL A 75 -26.74 -15.68 -2.61
N ILE A 76 -26.94 -15.43 -1.31
CA ILE A 76 -26.53 -14.18 -0.66
C ILE A 76 -25.01 -13.99 -0.75
N VAL A 77 -24.23 -15.05 -0.49
CA VAL A 77 -22.76 -14.99 -0.60
C VAL A 77 -22.33 -14.74 -2.06
N LEU A 78 -22.95 -15.42 -3.03
CA LEU A 78 -22.64 -15.22 -4.46
C LEU A 78 -22.97 -13.79 -4.92
N VAL A 79 -24.11 -13.24 -4.48
CA VAL A 79 -24.48 -11.84 -4.77
C VAL A 79 -23.50 -10.89 -4.11
N GLY A 80 -23.10 -11.13 -2.86
CA GLY A 80 -22.10 -10.32 -2.16
C GLY A 80 -20.75 -10.30 -2.86
N VAL A 81 -20.27 -11.45 -3.35
CA VAL A 81 -19.03 -11.56 -4.13
C VAL A 81 -19.15 -10.84 -5.48
N LEU A 82 -20.29 -10.97 -6.16
CA LEU A 82 -20.55 -10.26 -7.42
C LEU A 82 -20.57 -8.74 -7.23
N VAL A 83 -21.23 -8.25 -6.18
CA VAL A 83 -21.24 -6.82 -5.86
C VAL A 83 -19.84 -6.33 -5.54
N ALA A 84 -19.07 -7.04 -4.71
CA ALA A 84 -17.68 -6.66 -4.40
C ALA A 84 -16.78 -6.65 -5.65
N PHE A 85 -16.94 -7.63 -6.55
CA PHE A 85 -16.17 -7.70 -7.79
C PHE A 85 -16.55 -6.59 -8.78
N ILE A 86 -17.84 -6.26 -8.90
CA ILE A 86 -18.32 -5.16 -9.74
C ILE A 86 -17.89 -3.81 -9.15
N SER A 87 -17.98 -3.63 -7.83
CA SER A 87 -17.52 -2.42 -7.13
C SER A 87 -16.01 -2.22 -7.31
N ALA A 88 -15.20 -3.26 -7.11
CA ALA A 88 -13.76 -3.19 -7.34
C ALA A 88 -13.41 -2.87 -8.80
N LYS A 89 -14.13 -3.48 -9.76
CA LYS A 89 -13.93 -3.21 -11.18
C LYS A 89 -14.36 -1.80 -11.59
N LEU A 90 -15.43 -1.26 -11.01
CA LEU A 90 -15.89 0.10 -11.27
C LEU A 90 -14.93 1.14 -10.68
N HIS A 91 -14.42 0.90 -9.46
CA HIS A 91 -13.42 1.77 -8.83
C HIS A 91 -12.13 1.79 -9.63
N ASN A 92 -11.60 0.60 -9.99
CA ASN A 92 -10.38 0.51 -10.79
C ASN A 92 -10.54 1.16 -12.17
N THR A 93 -11.68 0.96 -12.87
CA THR A 93 -11.88 1.60 -14.17
C THR A 93 -11.98 3.13 -14.05
N SER A 94 -12.56 3.68 -12.98
CA SER A 94 -12.63 5.13 -12.80
C SER A 94 -11.30 5.75 -12.37
N GLU A 95 -10.54 5.06 -11.52
CA GLU A 95 -9.20 5.49 -11.08
C GLU A 95 -8.19 5.38 -12.22
N ASP A 96 -8.17 4.28 -12.98
CA ASP A 96 -7.28 4.11 -14.14
C ASP A 96 -7.52 5.22 -15.19
N ASN A 97 -8.77 5.57 -15.47
CA ASN A 97 -9.11 6.68 -16.36
C ASN A 97 -8.68 8.05 -15.82
N THR A 98 -8.64 8.21 -14.50
CA THR A 98 -8.25 9.46 -13.84
C THR A 98 -6.73 9.61 -13.84
N GLU A 99 -5.99 8.56 -13.50
CA GLU A 99 -4.53 8.56 -13.58
C GLU A 99 -4.01 8.71 -15.01
N GLU A 100 -4.63 8.06 -15.99
CA GLU A 100 -4.28 8.25 -17.41
C GLU A 100 -4.52 9.69 -17.86
N LYS A 101 -5.63 10.30 -17.40
CA LYS A 101 -5.91 11.70 -17.67
C LYS A 101 -4.87 12.62 -17.03
N TRP A 102 -4.54 12.40 -15.76
CA TRP A 102 -3.49 13.15 -15.07
C TRP A 102 -2.16 13.05 -15.80
N LEU A 103 -1.74 11.83 -16.15
CA LEU A 103 -0.48 11.61 -16.86
C LEU A 103 -0.44 12.34 -18.20
N LYS A 104 -1.54 12.28 -18.96
CA LYS A 104 -1.63 12.98 -20.24
C LYS A 104 -1.51 14.49 -20.06
N THR A 105 -2.22 15.07 -19.10
CA THR A 105 -2.16 16.51 -18.82
C THR A 105 -0.77 16.94 -18.34
N LEU A 106 -0.14 16.16 -17.46
CA LEU A 106 1.21 16.43 -16.98
C LEU A 106 2.25 16.35 -18.10
N GLU A 107 2.16 15.36 -19.00
CA GLU A 107 3.05 15.27 -20.16
C GLU A 107 2.81 16.42 -21.15
N GLU A 108 1.57 16.87 -21.34
CA GLU A 108 1.26 18.05 -22.14
C GLU A 108 1.91 19.31 -21.56
N TYR A 109 1.79 19.55 -20.24
CA TYR A 109 2.45 20.70 -19.61
C TYR A 109 3.97 20.58 -19.69
N TYR A 110 4.52 19.39 -19.43
CA TYR A 110 5.96 19.14 -19.49
C TYR A 110 6.54 19.38 -20.90
N ALA A 111 5.89 18.85 -21.94
CA ALA A 111 6.35 18.96 -23.32
C ALA A 111 6.24 20.39 -23.89
N ASN A 112 5.34 21.21 -23.34
CA ASN A 112 5.17 22.61 -23.73
C ASN A 112 5.92 23.58 -22.79
N GLU A 113 6.78 23.08 -21.88
CA GLU A 113 7.54 23.87 -20.91
C GLU A 113 6.66 24.72 -19.97
N GLN A 114 5.43 24.27 -19.71
CA GLN A 114 4.43 24.93 -18.86
C GLN A 114 4.58 24.49 -17.40
N TYR A 115 5.76 24.72 -16.81
CA TYR A 115 6.12 24.17 -15.50
C TYR A 115 5.36 24.78 -14.33
N LYS A 116 4.90 26.03 -14.48
CA LYS A 116 4.00 26.66 -13.51
C LYS A 116 2.66 25.93 -13.46
N GLU A 117 2.03 25.76 -14.60
CA GLU A 117 0.74 25.06 -14.73
C GLU A 117 0.87 23.59 -14.31
N LEU A 118 1.99 22.94 -14.62
CA LEU A 118 2.32 21.60 -14.13
C LEU A 118 2.31 21.57 -12.60
N THR A 119 3.01 22.51 -11.96
CA THR A 119 3.14 22.58 -10.50
C THR A 119 1.77 22.81 -9.84
N GLU A 120 1.01 23.77 -10.34
CA GLU A 120 -0.35 24.07 -9.86
C GLU A 120 -1.27 22.84 -10.02
N TYR A 121 -1.18 22.14 -11.15
CA TYR A 121 -2.00 20.95 -11.41
C TYR A 121 -1.68 19.78 -10.47
N VAL A 122 -0.40 19.56 -10.16
CA VAL A 122 0.04 18.54 -9.19
C VAL A 122 -0.54 18.83 -7.80
N ASP A 123 -0.43 20.08 -7.34
CA ASP A 123 -0.92 20.51 -6.03
C ASP A 123 -2.45 20.41 -5.92
N GLU A 124 -3.19 21.00 -6.87
CA GLU A 124 -4.66 21.02 -6.88
C GLU A 124 -5.30 19.64 -6.89
N ASN A 125 -4.65 18.66 -7.54
CA ASN A 125 -5.15 17.31 -7.68
C ASN A 125 -4.53 16.33 -6.68
N TYR A 126 -3.66 16.79 -5.78
CA TYR A 126 -2.92 15.95 -4.83
C TYR A 126 -2.27 14.74 -5.52
N ILE A 127 -1.55 14.98 -6.62
CA ILE A 127 -0.96 13.90 -7.41
C ILE A 127 0.33 13.43 -6.73
N TYR A 128 0.36 12.16 -6.33
CA TYR A 128 1.51 11.51 -5.72
C TYR A 128 1.70 10.08 -6.23
N GLY A 129 2.91 9.55 -6.06
CA GLY A 129 3.25 8.15 -6.30
C GLY A 129 4.13 7.92 -7.52
N TYR A 130 4.77 6.74 -7.54
CA TYR A 130 5.92 6.44 -8.41
C TYR A 130 5.71 6.73 -9.91
N LYS A 131 4.47 6.59 -10.41
CA LYS A 131 4.10 6.83 -11.81
C LYS A 131 4.23 8.30 -12.20
N PHE A 132 4.14 9.20 -11.23
CA PHE A 132 4.17 10.65 -11.41
C PHE A 132 5.47 11.28 -10.90
N ASP A 133 6.43 10.51 -10.41
CA ASP A 133 7.70 11.00 -9.84
C ASP A 133 8.42 11.97 -10.77
N LYS A 134 8.44 11.69 -12.08
CA LYS A 134 9.02 12.57 -13.11
C LYS A 134 8.49 14.01 -12.97
N TYR A 135 7.18 14.16 -12.80
CA TYR A 135 6.50 15.45 -12.79
C TYR A 135 6.45 16.06 -11.39
N THR A 136 6.27 15.24 -10.36
CA THR A 136 6.23 15.72 -8.97
C THR A 136 7.60 16.24 -8.51
N GLN A 137 8.71 15.59 -8.90
CA GLN A 137 10.05 16.14 -8.65
C GLN A 137 10.28 17.51 -9.31
N VAL A 138 9.77 17.68 -10.54
CA VAL A 138 9.84 18.96 -11.25
C VAL A 138 8.94 20.01 -10.58
N ALA A 139 7.72 19.63 -10.21
CA ALA A 139 6.78 20.48 -9.51
C ALA A 139 7.36 20.97 -8.17
N ASP A 140 7.96 20.08 -7.38
CA ASP A 140 8.56 20.42 -6.09
C ASP A 140 9.71 21.42 -6.26
N ALA A 141 10.65 21.16 -7.16
CA ALA A 141 11.78 22.07 -7.41
C ALA A 141 11.31 23.43 -7.95
N TYR A 142 10.36 23.42 -8.90
CA TYR A 142 9.85 24.64 -9.53
C TYR A 142 8.96 25.47 -8.60
N TYR A 143 8.20 24.82 -7.71
CA TYR A 143 7.45 25.47 -6.63
C TYR A 143 8.36 26.36 -5.79
N TYR A 144 9.49 25.81 -5.34
CA TYR A 144 10.45 26.56 -4.54
C TYR A 144 11.05 27.72 -5.33
N TYR A 145 11.41 27.51 -6.60
CA TYR A 145 11.89 28.59 -7.47
C TYR A 145 10.88 29.75 -7.57
N MET A 146 9.61 29.44 -7.79
CA MET A 146 8.53 30.44 -7.81
C MET A 146 8.39 31.16 -6.47
N LYS A 147 8.49 30.44 -5.35
CA LYS A 147 8.36 31.02 -4.01
C LYS A 147 9.50 31.97 -3.66
N ILE A 148 10.72 31.70 -4.10
CA ILE A 148 11.83 32.65 -3.93
C ILE A 148 11.51 33.97 -4.65
N ALA A 149 11.03 33.89 -5.90
CA ALA A 149 10.69 35.07 -6.68
C ALA A 149 9.54 35.88 -6.06
N GLU A 150 8.49 35.20 -5.58
CA GLU A 150 7.35 35.81 -4.88
C GLU A 150 7.79 36.50 -3.59
N MET A 151 8.59 35.83 -2.75
CA MET A 151 9.07 36.41 -1.49
C MET A 151 10.03 37.58 -1.72
N TRP A 152 10.83 37.52 -2.78
CA TRP A 152 11.70 38.62 -3.18
C TRP A 152 10.90 39.83 -3.67
N ASP A 153 9.87 39.60 -4.49
CA ASP A 153 8.97 40.66 -4.96
C ASP A 153 8.28 41.34 -3.77
N TYR A 154 7.76 40.54 -2.83
CA TYR A 154 7.22 41.04 -1.57
C TYR A 154 8.24 41.90 -0.80
N TYR A 155 9.47 41.39 -0.61
CA TYR A 155 10.54 42.11 0.09
C TYR A 155 10.87 43.47 -0.55
N CYS A 156 10.86 43.53 -1.88
CA CYS A 156 11.27 44.74 -2.61
C CYS A 156 10.14 45.75 -2.81
N ASN A 157 8.93 45.28 -3.01
CA ASN A 157 7.83 46.10 -3.55
C ASN A 157 6.66 46.25 -2.60
N GLU A 158 6.41 45.26 -1.74
CA GLU A 158 5.27 45.28 -0.82
C GLU A 158 5.69 45.57 0.63
N MET A 159 6.92 45.20 0.99
CA MET A 159 7.46 45.47 2.31
C MET A 159 7.66 46.97 2.46
N GLY A 160 6.77 47.59 3.25
CA GLY A 160 6.77 49.04 3.44
C GLY A 160 8.07 49.54 4.07
N PRO A 161 8.44 50.82 3.85
CA PRO A 161 9.68 51.39 4.39
C PRO A 161 9.74 51.35 5.93
N GLU A 162 8.58 51.30 6.59
CA GLU A 162 8.44 51.23 8.05
C GLU A 162 8.67 49.82 8.63
N ALA A 163 8.87 48.79 7.80
CA ALA A 163 9.14 47.44 8.27
C ALA A 163 10.44 47.40 9.08
N ASP A 164 10.33 46.96 10.34
CA ASP A 164 11.45 46.79 11.24
C ASP A 164 12.41 45.68 10.77
N LYS A 165 13.65 45.73 11.28
CA LYS A 165 14.71 44.81 10.87
C LYS A 165 14.30 43.34 11.03
N ASP A 166 13.62 43.00 12.13
CA ASP A 166 13.23 41.61 12.42
C ASP A 166 12.23 41.09 11.39
N SER A 167 11.27 41.92 10.99
CA SER A 167 10.33 41.61 9.91
C SER A 167 11.06 41.38 8.58
N ARG A 168 12.07 42.20 8.27
CA ARG A 168 12.90 42.02 7.06
C ARG A 168 13.70 40.72 7.11
N ILE A 169 14.25 40.39 8.26
CA ILE A 169 14.96 39.13 8.49
C ILE A 169 14.01 37.95 8.32
N GLY A 170 12.79 38.02 8.84
CA GLY A 170 11.79 36.96 8.69
C GLY A 170 11.42 36.69 7.22
N ILE A 171 11.26 37.73 6.41
CA ILE A 171 11.06 37.55 4.96
C ILE A 171 12.31 36.98 4.28
N MET A 172 13.49 37.47 4.64
CA MET A 172 14.75 36.96 4.10
C MET A 172 15.01 35.50 4.48
N TYR A 173 14.59 35.07 5.67
CA TYR A 173 14.57 33.67 6.07
C TYR A 173 13.78 32.83 5.07
N TRP A 174 12.55 33.21 4.74
CA TRP A 174 11.75 32.47 3.77
C TRP A 174 12.38 32.45 2.38
N VAL A 175 12.97 33.56 1.94
CA VAL A 175 13.70 33.64 0.68
C VAL A 175 14.86 32.62 0.64
N LEU A 176 15.71 32.60 1.67
CA LEU A 176 16.83 31.67 1.75
C LEU A 176 16.36 30.23 1.92
N TYR A 177 15.34 29.99 2.76
CA TYR A 177 14.72 28.69 2.95
C TYR A 177 14.24 28.10 1.62
N TYR A 178 13.45 28.85 0.85
CA TYR A 178 12.97 28.37 -0.45
C TYR A 178 14.11 28.19 -1.46
N GLY A 179 15.14 29.04 -1.41
CA GLY A 179 16.38 28.86 -2.17
C GLY A 179 17.02 27.51 -1.96
N ILE A 180 17.37 27.23 -0.71
CA ILE A 180 18.11 26.03 -0.34
C ILE A 180 17.24 24.78 -0.47
N ARG A 181 15.94 24.84 -0.09
CA ARG A 181 15.00 23.73 -0.30
C ARG A 181 14.79 23.40 -1.78
N GLY A 182 14.69 24.42 -2.64
CA GLY A 182 14.55 24.21 -4.08
C GLY A 182 15.78 23.55 -4.70
N MET A 183 16.98 23.95 -4.25
CA MET A 183 18.23 23.32 -4.67
C MET A 183 18.32 21.86 -4.20
N HIS A 184 17.93 21.55 -2.96
CA HIS A 184 17.83 20.16 -2.50
C HIS A 184 16.81 19.35 -3.30
N ALA A 185 15.60 19.86 -3.51
CA ALA A 185 14.57 19.16 -4.27
C ALA A 185 15.02 18.85 -5.70
N ALA A 186 15.69 19.80 -6.35
CA ALA A 186 16.27 19.60 -7.67
C ALA A 186 17.38 18.55 -7.66
N GLU A 187 18.32 18.65 -6.71
CA GLU A 187 19.45 17.71 -6.56
C GLU A 187 19.00 16.29 -6.25
N ASP A 188 18.08 16.12 -5.32
CA ASP A 188 17.49 14.83 -5.00
C ASP A 188 16.89 14.19 -6.25
N GLY A 189 16.18 14.96 -7.07
CA GLY A 189 15.58 14.46 -8.31
C GLY A 189 16.62 14.10 -9.40
N TYR A 190 17.61 14.94 -9.69
CA TYR A 190 18.59 14.64 -10.76
C TYR A 190 19.72 13.68 -10.36
N THR A 191 19.88 13.40 -9.07
CA THR A 191 20.81 12.38 -8.55
C THR A 191 20.11 11.06 -8.22
N ASP A 192 18.78 11.02 -8.29
CA ASP A 192 18.02 9.79 -8.09
C ASP A 192 18.42 8.71 -9.10
N LYS A 193 18.41 7.46 -8.64
CA LYS A 193 18.72 6.27 -9.45
C LYS A 193 17.65 5.96 -10.48
N GLY A 194 16.46 6.56 -10.35
CA GLY A 194 15.28 6.31 -11.17
C GLY A 194 15.45 6.61 -12.67
N LEU A 195 16.37 7.49 -13.06
CA LEU A 195 16.53 8.00 -14.44
C LEU A 195 15.18 8.20 -15.16
N LEU A 196 14.41 9.19 -14.70
CA LEU A 196 13.04 9.47 -15.11
C LEU A 196 12.96 10.37 -16.36
N GLY A 197 14.09 10.92 -16.81
CA GLY A 197 14.17 11.77 -18.01
C GLY A 197 13.88 13.25 -17.76
N ASN A 198 13.88 13.68 -16.50
CA ASN A 198 13.74 15.06 -16.04
C ASN A 198 15.06 15.66 -15.50
N GLU A 199 16.17 14.91 -15.53
CA GLU A 199 17.41 15.26 -14.83
C GLU A 199 18.06 16.52 -15.40
N THR A 200 17.98 16.73 -16.72
CA THR A 200 18.50 17.94 -17.35
C THR A 200 17.74 19.17 -16.87
N LEU A 201 16.40 19.11 -16.88
CA LEU A 201 15.55 20.20 -16.42
C LEU A 201 15.78 20.50 -14.94
N LEU A 202 15.89 19.47 -14.10
CA LEU A 202 16.17 19.65 -12.68
C LEU A 202 17.53 20.30 -12.42
N LYS A 203 18.56 19.97 -13.22
CA LYS A 203 19.87 20.66 -13.16
C LYS A 203 19.77 22.13 -13.60
N GLU A 204 18.94 22.42 -14.59
CA GLU A 204 18.65 23.78 -15.03
C GLU A 204 17.94 24.58 -13.93
N ILE A 205 16.90 24.02 -13.30
CA ILE A 205 16.20 24.64 -12.17
C ILE A 205 17.16 24.89 -11.00
N TYR A 206 18.01 23.92 -10.66
CA TYR A 206 19.06 24.09 -9.64
C TYR A 206 19.97 25.28 -9.96
N ALA A 207 20.44 25.35 -11.21
CA ALA A 207 21.31 26.44 -11.66
C ALA A 207 20.60 27.79 -11.64
N ASP A 208 19.34 27.85 -12.08
CA ASP A 208 18.53 29.06 -12.08
C ASP A 208 18.29 29.59 -10.67
N ILE A 209 17.98 28.70 -9.71
CA ILE A 209 17.87 29.08 -8.29
C ILE A 209 19.20 29.65 -7.78
N LYS A 210 20.32 28.96 -8.04
CA LYS A 210 21.65 29.42 -7.61
C LYS A 210 21.98 30.79 -8.22
N ILE A 211 21.73 30.98 -9.51
CA ILE A 211 21.94 32.24 -10.22
C ILE A 211 21.07 33.34 -9.62
N PHE A 212 19.79 33.06 -9.36
CA PHE A 212 18.88 34.01 -8.72
C PHE A 212 19.43 34.46 -7.37
N MET A 213 19.90 33.51 -6.55
CA MET A 213 20.43 33.82 -5.23
C MET A 213 21.68 34.70 -5.31
N LEU A 214 22.62 34.39 -6.20
CA LEU A 214 23.86 35.15 -6.38
C LEU A 214 23.62 36.53 -7.01
N ASP A 215 22.61 36.69 -7.86
CA ASP A 215 22.29 37.96 -8.53
C ASP A 215 21.51 38.92 -7.60
N LYS A 216 20.59 38.38 -6.80
CA LYS A 216 19.68 39.20 -5.97
C LYS A 216 20.19 39.46 -4.57
N PHE A 217 20.99 38.56 -4.00
CA PHE A 217 21.41 38.65 -2.61
C PHE A 217 22.92 38.81 -2.48
N PRO A 218 23.40 39.52 -1.44
CA PRO A 218 24.82 39.58 -1.07
C PRO A 218 25.30 38.25 -0.45
N VAL A 219 25.07 37.14 -1.14
CA VAL A 219 25.54 35.80 -0.79
C VAL A 219 26.64 35.36 -1.76
N THR A 220 27.56 34.54 -1.29
CA THR A 220 28.62 33.95 -2.10
C THR A 220 28.28 32.48 -2.38
N GLU A 221 28.96 31.87 -3.36
CA GLU A 221 28.84 30.43 -3.58
C GLU A 221 29.23 29.62 -2.34
N GLU A 222 30.20 30.11 -1.57
CA GLU A 222 30.63 29.51 -0.30
C GLU A 222 29.50 29.54 0.73
N LYS A 223 28.85 30.70 0.95
CA LYS A 223 27.70 30.82 1.86
C LYS A 223 26.53 29.92 1.41
N ILE A 224 26.27 29.82 0.10
CA ILE A 224 25.25 28.90 -0.43
C ILE A 224 25.62 27.44 -0.11
N SER A 225 26.89 27.06 -0.29
CA SER A 225 27.37 25.72 -0.01
C SER A 225 27.30 25.38 1.48
N GLU A 226 27.60 26.34 2.36
CA GLU A 226 27.42 26.19 3.80
C GLU A 226 25.95 25.94 4.16
N MET A 227 25.02 26.74 3.60
CA MET A 227 23.59 26.58 3.85
C MET A 227 23.05 25.24 3.34
N LEU A 228 23.52 24.77 2.17
CA LEU A 228 23.19 23.43 1.65
C LEU A 228 23.72 22.29 2.52
N ALA A 229 24.75 22.55 3.35
CA ALA A 229 25.33 21.55 4.23
C ALA A 229 24.70 21.55 5.64
N LEU A 230 23.72 22.42 5.90
CA LEU A 230 23.01 22.45 7.18
C LEU A 230 22.18 21.17 7.38
N GLU A 231 22.13 20.66 8.61
CA GLU A 231 21.30 19.49 8.96
C GLU A 231 19.81 19.82 8.96
N SER A 232 19.47 21.09 9.23
CA SER A 232 18.12 21.63 9.21
C SER A 232 18.09 23.04 8.62
N LEU A 233 16.93 23.43 8.12
CA LEU A 233 16.66 24.78 7.61
C LEU A 233 15.64 25.48 8.48
N GLU A 234 15.65 25.18 9.78
CA GLU A 234 14.82 25.86 10.76
C GLU A 234 15.32 27.29 10.93
N GLU A 235 14.47 28.14 11.54
CA GLU A 235 14.76 29.56 11.68
C GLU A 235 16.11 29.81 12.39
N GLU A 236 16.44 29.04 13.43
CA GLU A 236 17.69 29.19 14.18
C GLU A 236 18.96 28.95 13.36
N ASP A 237 18.91 28.07 12.36
CA ASP A 237 20.06 27.73 11.50
C ASP A 237 20.26 28.76 10.39
N LEU A 238 19.15 29.25 9.82
CA LEU A 238 19.19 30.21 8.71
C LEU A 238 19.23 31.67 9.17
N TYR A 239 18.82 31.98 10.41
CA TYR A 239 18.79 33.34 10.94
C TYR A 239 20.12 34.09 10.79
N PRO A 240 21.31 33.51 11.08
CA PRO A 240 22.57 34.22 10.91
C PRO A 240 22.82 34.65 9.45
N TYR A 241 22.41 33.84 8.48
CA TYR A 241 22.51 34.15 7.06
C TYR A 241 21.51 35.23 6.65
N SER A 242 20.27 35.12 7.13
CA SER A 242 19.21 36.11 6.88
C SER A 242 19.57 37.49 7.44
N ASP A 243 20.06 37.55 8.68
CA ASP A 243 20.50 38.80 9.33
C ASP A 243 21.68 39.44 8.58
N ALA A 244 22.67 38.64 8.18
CA ALA A 244 23.79 39.12 7.38
C ALA A 244 23.31 39.73 6.05
N VAL A 245 22.43 39.03 5.33
CA VAL A 245 21.89 39.51 4.05
C VAL A 245 21.11 40.81 4.22
N VAL A 246 20.21 40.90 5.21
CA VAL A 246 19.43 42.13 5.47
C VAL A 246 20.35 43.29 5.86
N THR A 247 21.36 43.03 6.68
CA THR A 247 22.34 44.03 7.11
C THR A 247 23.15 44.56 5.92
N GLU A 248 23.54 43.69 4.98
CA GLU A 248 24.31 44.06 3.79
C GLU A 248 23.45 44.76 2.70
N LEU A 249 22.20 44.35 2.51
CA LEU A 249 21.27 45.00 1.57
C LEU A 249 20.90 46.43 2.00
N GLY A 250 20.96 46.71 3.30
CA GLY A 250 20.46 47.93 3.92
C GLY A 250 18.93 47.97 3.96
N CYS A 251 18.36 48.64 4.97
CA CYS A 251 16.93 48.91 5.00
C CYS A 251 16.59 49.89 3.87
N ARG A 252 15.91 49.40 2.83
CA ARG A 252 15.25 50.25 1.82
C ARG A 252 13.94 50.80 2.38
#